data_AF-A0A1V3TI80-F1
#
_entry.id   AF-A0A1V3TI80-F1
#
_cell.length_a   1.000
_cell.length_b   1.000
_cell.length_c   1.000
_cell.angle_alpha   90.00
_cell.angle_beta   90.00
_cell.angle_gamma   90.00
#
_symmetry.space_group_name_H-M   'P 1'
#
loop_
_entity.id
_entity.type
_entity.pdbx_description
1 polymer ?
#
loop_
_entity_poly.entity_id
_entity_poly.type
_entity_poly.pdbx_seq_one_letter_code
_entity_poly.pdbx_strand_id
1 'polypeptide(L)'
;MSRFGNQRKQNSLAKLSTSIIETSGIEAKCKFNFAYFDAKDPSKDFVELGFDNLCDFINKLKEFTKEPLEYWIRRWEKHNSPLEIYGSFPPKNKTIFEFPKHVPADVKWGRFRLNSEVRLIGFIIPEELHNCSPEPHNGFLFDKNTFYVVFLDLHHQFWISEKKNT
;
A
#
# COMPACT_ATOMS: atom_id res chain seq x y z
N MET A 1 -7.56 50.34 -29.22
CA MET A 1 -8.40 49.27 -28.62
C MET A 1 -7.78 48.87 -27.28
N SER A 2 -8.41 49.22 -26.15
CA SER A 2 -7.78 49.10 -24.83
C SER A 2 -7.82 47.67 -24.27
N ARG A 3 -6.66 47.08 -24.00
CA ARG A 3 -6.51 45.88 -23.17
C ARG A 3 -6.44 46.29 -21.70
N PHE A 4 -7.59 46.53 -21.06
CA PHE A 4 -7.67 46.60 -19.60
C PHE A 4 -8.04 45.22 -19.05
N GLY A 5 -7.05 44.34 -18.92
CA GLY A 5 -7.21 43.09 -18.18
C GLY A 5 -7.07 43.37 -16.68
N ASN A 6 -8.07 43.02 -15.86
CA ASN A 6 -7.97 43.19 -14.42
C ASN A 6 -6.99 42.15 -13.84
N GLN A 7 -5.74 42.57 -13.68
CA GLN A 7 -4.62 41.74 -13.20
C GLN A 7 -4.93 41.07 -11.85
N ARG A 8 -5.67 41.74 -10.95
CA ARG A 8 -6.06 41.16 -9.65
C ARG A 8 -7.01 39.97 -9.81
N LYS A 9 -7.94 40.04 -10.78
CA LYS A 9 -8.85 38.93 -11.11
C LYS A 9 -8.07 37.76 -11.72
N GLN A 10 -7.16 38.02 -12.65
CA GLN A 10 -6.33 36.98 -13.27
C GLN A 10 -5.41 36.30 -12.26
N ASN A 11 -4.76 37.07 -11.37
CA ASN A 11 -3.94 36.52 -10.29
C ASN A 11 -4.75 35.74 -9.25
N SER A 12 -6.04 36.07 -9.05
CA SER A 12 -6.92 35.33 -8.15
C SER A 12 -7.39 34.01 -8.78
N LEU A 13 -7.72 34.02 -10.07
CA LEU A 13 -8.09 32.81 -10.81
C LEU A 13 -6.90 31.85 -10.97
N ALA A 14 -5.68 32.37 -11.16
CA ALA A 14 -4.47 31.57 -11.23
C ALA A 14 -4.09 30.89 -9.89
N LYS A 15 -4.69 31.32 -8.76
CA LYS A 15 -4.52 30.68 -7.45
C LYS A 15 -5.51 29.53 -7.19
N LEU A 16 -6.55 29.40 -8.02
CA LEU A 16 -7.49 28.30 -7.89
C LEU A 16 -6.88 27.02 -8.45
N SER A 17 -7.09 25.90 -7.76
CA SER A 17 -6.70 24.59 -8.29
C SER A 17 -7.45 24.36 -9.60
N THR A 18 -6.70 24.04 -10.66
CA THR A 18 -7.25 23.61 -11.94
C THR A 18 -7.38 22.09 -12.04
N SER A 19 -6.91 21.36 -11.02
CA SER A 19 -7.01 19.91 -10.95
C SER A 19 -8.45 19.50 -10.62
N ILE A 20 -9.04 18.66 -11.47
CA ILE A 20 -10.36 18.05 -11.29
C ILE A 20 -10.21 16.53 -11.22
N ILE A 21 -11.21 15.83 -10.70
CA ILE A 21 -11.16 14.38 -10.48
C ILE A 21 -10.77 13.65 -11.78
N GLU A 22 -11.40 14.02 -12.88
CA GLU A 22 -11.26 13.41 -14.21
C GLU A 22 -9.85 13.51 -14.80
N THR A 23 -9.05 14.49 -14.36
CA THR A 23 -7.68 14.72 -14.87
C THR A 23 -6.61 14.56 -13.81
N SER A 24 -7.00 14.30 -12.56
CA SER A 24 -6.08 14.20 -11.42
C SER A 24 -5.28 12.89 -11.37
N GLY A 25 -5.78 11.83 -12.01
CA GLY A 25 -5.22 10.48 -11.89
C GLY A 25 -5.36 9.90 -10.48
N ILE A 26 -6.33 10.38 -9.69
CA ILE A 26 -6.53 9.97 -8.29
C ILE A 26 -6.89 8.48 -8.18
N GLU A 27 -7.55 7.93 -9.19
CA GLU A 27 -7.93 6.52 -9.27
C GLU A 27 -6.72 5.57 -9.30
N ALA A 28 -5.59 6.03 -9.82
CA ALA A 28 -4.34 5.26 -9.91
C ALA A 28 -3.49 5.34 -8.63
N LYS A 29 -3.86 6.17 -7.65
CA LYS A 29 -3.11 6.28 -6.39
C LYS A 29 -3.35 5.04 -5.53
N CYS A 30 -2.27 4.38 -5.09
CA CYS A 30 -2.43 3.19 -4.27
C CYS A 30 -3.06 3.53 -2.92
N LYS A 31 -3.82 2.58 -2.38
CA LYS A 31 -4.58 2.73 -1.16
C LYS A 31 -4.11 1.72 -0.13
N PHE A 32 -4.08 2.13 1.13
CA PHE A 32 -3.86 1.22 2.26
C PHE A 32 -5.16 1.09 3.03
N ASN A 33 -5.58 -0.14 3.30
CA ASN A 33 -6.75 -0.43 4.12
C ASN A 33 -6.30 -1.22 5.36
N PHE A 34 -6.63 -0.74 6.55
CA PHE A 34 -6.21 -1.34 7.83
C PHE A 34 -7.31 -2.17 8.51
N ALA A 35 -8.45 -2.40 7.85
CA ALA A 35 -9.58 -3.13 8.44
C ALA A 35 -9.25 -4.61 8.78
N TYR A 36 -8.18 -5.17 8.19
CA TYR A 36 -7.72 -6.53 8.45
C TYR A 36 -6.51 -6.58 9.41
N PHE A 37 -6.06 -5.43 9.92
CA PHE A 37 -4.87 -5.36 10.77
C PHE A 37 -5.09 -6.13 12.07
N ASP A 38 -4.15 -7.02 12.37
CA ASP A 38 -4.13 -7.83 13.58
C ASP A 38 -2.76 -7.66 14.25
N ALA A 39 -2.76 -7.09 15.47
CA ALA A 39 -1.57 -6.84 16.26
C ALA A 39 -1.19 -8.04 17.16
N LYS A 40 -1.77 -9.21 16.93
CA LYS A 40 -1.42 -10.43 17.68
C LYS A 40 -0.05 -10.95 17.27
N ASP A 41 0.75 -11.31 18.27
CA ASP A 41 2.06 -11.94 18.07
C ASP A 41 1.99 -13.09 17.05
N PRO A 42 2.89 -13.13 16.05
CA PRO A 42 4.14 -12.37 15.94
C PRO A 42 4.03 -10.97 15.30
N SER A 43 2.84 -10.54 14.90
CA SER A 43 2.58 -9.17 14.48
C SER A 43 2.73 -8.22 15.68
N LYS A 44 3.10 -6.97 15.40
CA LYS A 44 3.24 -5.91 16.41
C LYS A 44 2.23 -4.79 16.16
N ASP A 45 1.92 -4.02 17.19
CA ASP A 45 1.15 -2.79 17.04
C ASP A 45 2.07 -1.62 16.63
N PHE A 46 1.52 -0.58 15.99
CA PHE A 46 2.27 0.61 15.62
C PHE A 46 2.87 1.35 16.81
N VAL A 47 2.26 1.23 18.00
CA VAL A 47 2.83 1.81 19.23
C VAL A 47 4.22 1.24 19.56
N GLU A 48 4.51 0.01 19.11
CA GLU A 48 5.78 -0.68 19.38
C GLU A 48 6.93 -0.19 18.48
N LEU A 49 6.65 0.59 17.42
CA LEU A 49 7.70 1.17 16.57
C LEU A 49 8.54 2.22 17.31
N GLY A 50 7.96 2.90 18.30
CA GLY A 50 8.53 4.12 18.86
C GLY A 50 8.38 5.33 17.91
N PHE A 51 8.54 6.53 18.45
CA PHE A 51 8.16 7.78 17.77
C PHE A 51 8.92 8.05 16.47
N ASP A 52 10.25 7.90 16.47
CA ASP A 52 11.09 8.20 15.30
C ASP A 52 10.79 7.25 14.15
N ASN A 53 10.68 5.94 14.43
CA ASN A 53 10.32 4.94 13.42
C ASN A 53 8.89 5.12 12.91
N LEU A 54 7.97 5.59 13.76
CA LEU A 54 6.59 5.90 13.34
C LEU A 54 6.56 7.07 12.34
N CYS A 55 7.39 8.10 12.54
CA CYS A 55 7.49 9.22 11.60
C CYS A 55 8.02 8.74 10.23
N ASP A 56 9.06 7.93 10.23
CA ASP A 56 9.61 7.33 9.00
C ASP A 56 8.61 6.40 8.31
N PHE A 57 7.85 5.64 9.10
CA PHE A 57 6.78 4.77 8.63
C PHE A 57 5.70 5.56 7.89
N ILE A 58 5.15 6.61 8.52
CA ILE A 58 4.09 7.44 7.91
C ILE A 58 4.62 8.16 6.65
N ASN A 59 5.88 8.62 6.67
CA ASN A 59 6.49 9.23 5.49
C ASN A 59 6.61 8.24 4.32
N LYS A 60 6.94 6.97 4.59
CA LYS A 60 7.00 5.92 3.55
C LYS A 60 5.61 5.54 3.05
N LEU A 61 4.62 5.39 3.93
CA LEU A 61 3.24 5.17 3.51
C LEU A 61 2.76 6.28 2.58
N LYS A 62 2.97 7.54 2.96
CA LYS A 62 2.67 8.69 2.11
C LYS A 62 3.38 8.61 0.77
N GLU A 63 4.66 8.24 0.74
CA GLU A 63 5.39 8.07 -0.52
C GLU A 63 4.76 6.98 -1.39
N PHE A 64 4.44 5.83 -0.81
CA PHE A 64 3.82 4.72 -1.55
C PHE A 64 2.47 5.12 -2.17
N THR A 65 1.67 5.96 -1.50
CA THR A 65 0.39 6.42 -2.08
C THR A 65 0.53 7.27 -3.35
N LYS A 66 1.72 7.76 -3.70
CA LYS A 66 1.91 8.63 -4.88
C LYS A 66 1.80 7.89 -6.20
N GLU A 67 2.05 6.59 -6.22
CA GLU A 67 2.10 5.75 -7.42
C GLU A 67 1.25 4.48 -7.23
N PRO A 68 0.78 3.83 -8.32
CA PRO A 68 0.04 2.57 -8.22
C PRO A 68 0.90 1.44 -7.65
N LEU A 69 0.28 0.39 -7.09
CA LEU A 69 1.01 -0.78 -6.57
C LEU A 69 1.95 -1.40 -7.62
N GLU A 70 1.52 -1.45 -8.88
CA GLU A 70 2.32 -1.96 -10.01
C GLU A 70 3.65 -1.22 -10.17
N TYR A 71 3.68 0.09 -9.93
CA TYR A 71 4.91 0.88 -9.98
C TYR A 71 5.89 0.39 -8.91
N TRP A 72 5.41 0.18 -7.68
CA TRP A 72 6.22 -0.26 -6.55
C TRP A 72 6.69 -1.69 -6.68
N ILE A 73 5.97 -2.56 -7.39
CA ILE A 73 6.41 -3.92 -7.72
C ILE A 73 7.62 -3.86 -8.65
N ARG A 74 7.56 -3.02 -9.70
CA ARG A 74 8.60 -2.92 -10.73
C ARG A 74 9.83 -2.15 -10.29
N ARG A 75 9.69 -1.26 -9.30
CA ARG A 75 10.77 -0.39 -8.86
C ARG A 75 11.80 -1.18 -8.07
N TRP A 76 12.88 -1.58 -8.73
CA TRP A 76 13.98 -2.28 -8.08
C TRP A 76 15.01 -1.29 -7.53
N GLU A 77 15.18 -1.21 -6.22
CA GLU A 77 16.19 -0.36 -5.57
C GLU A 77 17.25 -1.24 -4.91
N LYS A 78 18.52 -1.12 -5.32
CA LYS A 78 19.66 -1.85 -4.72
C LYS A 78 19.37 -3.35 -4.50
N HIS A 79 18.92 -4.02 -5.56
CA HIS A 79 18.54 -5.44 -5.55
C HIS A 79 17.28 -5.82 -4.74
N ASN A 80 16.45 -4.87 -4.30
CA ASN A 80 15.16 -5.18 -3.68
C ASN A 80 14.03 -4.26 -4.15
N SER A 81 12.86 -4.83 -4.40
CA SER A 81 11.65 -4.04 -4.66
C SER A 81 10.99 -3.56 -3.36
N PRO A 82 10.46 -2.32 -3.27
CA PRO A 82 9.65 -1.84 -2.15
C PRO A 82 8.42 -2.71 -1.89
N LEU A 83 7.73 -3.16 -2.94
CA LEU A 83 6.57 -4.05 -2.85
C LEU A 83 6.89 -5.40 -3.51
N GLU A 84 6.58 -6.48 -2.81
CA GLU A 84 6.72 -7.84 -3.33
C GLU A 84 5.42 -8.61 -3.12
N ILE A 85 4.93 -9.26 -4.18
CA ILE A 85 3.71 -10.08 -4.16
C ILE A 85 4.13 -11.54 -4.29
N TYR A 86 3.86 -12.34 -3.27
CA TYR A 86 4.20 -13.76 -3.19
C TYR A 86 3.14 -14.66 -3.83
N GLY A 87 1.90 -14.18 -3.91
CA GLY A 87 0.74 -14.99 -4.28
C GLY A 87 0.14 -15.66 -3.05
N SER A 88 0.58 -16.87 -2.72
CA SER A 88 0.03 -17.61 -1.58
C SER A 88 0.64 -17.19 -0.24
N PHE A 89 -0.08 -17.47 0.85
CA PHE A 89 0.48 -17.35 2.21
C PHE A 89 1.71 -18.27 2.33
N PRO A 90 2.81 -17.80 2.97
CA PRO A 90 4.04 -18.59 3.07
C PRO A 90 3.81 -19.97 3.72
N PRO A 91 4.52 -21.01 3.26
CA PRO A 91 4.45 -22.32 3.90
C PRO A 91 5.02 -22.25 5.32
N LYS A 92 4.59 -23.18 6.20
CA LYS A 92 4.95 -23.20 7.63
C LYS A 92 6.45 -23.17 7.93
N ASN A 93 7.31 -23.62 7.01
CA ASN A 93 8.77 -23.58 7.18
C ASN A 93 9.41 -22.24 6.76
N LYS A 94 8.62 -21.29 6.25
CA LYS A 94 9.06 -19.97 5.80
C LYS A 94 8.45 -18.83 6.59
N THR A 95 7.59 -19.11 7.57
CA THR A 95 6.93 -18.09 8.37
C THR A 95 6.63 -18.62 9.76
N ILE A 96 6.66 -17.73 10.75
CA ILE A 96 6.14 -18.01 12.09
C ILE A 96 4.71 -17.50 12.27
N PHE A 97 4.17 -16.80 11.27
CA PHE A 97 2.80 -16.29 11.29
C PHE A 97 1.84 -17.42 10.94
N GLU A 98 0.66 -17.39 11.54
CA GLU A 98 -0.46 -18.25 11.15
C GLU A 98 -1.35 -17.51 10.14
N PHE A 99 -2.02 -18.28 9.27
CA PHE A 99 -3.01 -17.71 8.38
C PHE A 99 -4.18 -17.14 9.24
N PRO A 100 -4.44 -15.82 9.18
CA PRO A 100 -5.48 -15.20 10.00
C PRO A 100 -6.86 -15.56 9.48
N LYS A 101 -7.74 -16.05 10.37
CA LYS A 101 -9.07 -16.56 10.00
C LYS A 101 -10.01 -15.51 9.39
N HIS A 102 -9.76 -14.23 9.65
CA HIS A 102 -10.57 -13.12 9.15
C HIS A 102 -10.14 -12.64 7.77
N VAL A 103 -9.05 -13.15 7.20
CA VAL A 103 -8.60 -12.79 5.84
C VAL A 103 -9.19 -13.80 4.83
N PRO A 104 -9.71 -13.35 3.67
CA PRO A 104 -10.19 -14.26 2.63
C PRO A 104 -9.07 -15.17 2.09
N ALA A 105 -9.41 -16.42 1.77
CA ALA A 105 -8.43 -17.45 1.41
C ALA A 105 -7.80 -17.27 0.01
N ASP A 106 -8.47 -16.54 -0.88
CA ASP A 106 -8.17 -16.37 -2.30
C ASP A 106 -7.43 -15.07 -2.63
N VAL A 107 -6.90 -14.38 -1.62
CA VAL A 107 -6.13 -13.14 -1.79
C VAL A 107 -4.68 -13.39 -2.24
N LYS A 108 -4.05 -12.37 -2.83
CA LYS A 108 -2.62 -12.40 -3.17
C LYS A 108 -1.80 -11.73 -2.07
N TRP A 109 -1.06 -12.51 -1.29
CA TRP A 109 -0.21 -12.03 -0.20
C TRP A 109 1.04 -11.31 -0.71
N GLY A 110 1.48 -10.33 0.06
CA GLY A 110 2.68 -9.56 -0.25
C GLY A 110 3.17 -8.73 0.93
N ARG A 111 4.22 -7.95 0.67
CA ARG A 111 4.78 -7.03 1.65
C ARG A 111 5.23 -5.73 1.03
N PHE A 112 5.05 -4.65 1.79
CA PHE A 112 5.86 -3.45 1.64
C PHE A 112 7.06 -3.52 2.59
N ARG A 113 8.23 -3.13 2.10
CA ARG A 113 9.40 -2.91 2.95
C ARG A 113 9.45 -1.46 3.36
N LEU A 114 9.52 -1.24 4.67
CA LEU A 114 9.68 0.10 5.22
C LEU A 114 11.17 0.38 5.39
N ASN A 115 11.89 -0.45 6.14
CA ASN A 115 13.36 -0.36 6.27
C ASN A 115 13.97 -1.76 6.09
N SER A 116 15.20 -2.01 6.51
CA SER A 116 15.84 -3.33 6.30
C SER A 116 15.07 -4.50 6.91
N GLU A 117 14.43 -4.29 8.07
CA GLU A 117 13.81 -5.36 8.88
C GLU A 117 12.28 -5.20 9.02
N VAL A 118 11.78 -3.98 8.96
CA VAL A 118 10.35 -3.69 9.15
C VAL A 118 9.58 -3.78 7.84
N ARG A 119 8.50 -4.56 7.87
CA ARG A 119 7.61 -4.84 6.75
C ARG A 119 6.15 -4.63 7.14
N LEU A 120 5.39 -4.04 6.23
CA LEU A 120 3.94 -4.17 6.26
C LEU A 120 3.58 -5.39 5.45
N ILE A 121 2.92 -6.34 6.10
CA ILE A 121 2.40 -7.53 5.46
C ILE A 121 0.93 -7.31 5.19
N GLY A 122 0.49 -7.77 4.03
CA GLY A 122 -0.89 -7.63 3.63
C GLY A 122 -1.19 -8.41 2.37
N PHE A 123 -2.30 -8.06 1.75
CA PHE A 123 -2.73 -8.68 0.52
C PHE A 123 -3.33 -7.66 -0.45
N ILE A 124 -3.42 -8.08 -1.70
CA ILE A 124 -4.15 -7.39 -2.75
C ILE A 124 -5.25 -8.32 -3.28
N ILE A 125 -6.28 -7.70 -3.86
CA ILE A 125 -7.29 -8.45 -4.61
C ILE A 125 -6.65 -8.98 -5.90
N PRO A 126 -6.88 -10.24 -6.28
CA PRO A 126 -6.47 -10.77 -7.57
C PRO A 126 -6.95 -9.88 -8.73
N GLU A 127 -6.06 -9.59 -9.69
CA GLU A 127 -6.34 -8.72 -10.83
C GLU A 127 -7.58 -9.16 -11.63
N GLU A 128 -7.81 -10.46 -11.72
CA GLU A 128 -8.97 -11.08 -12.36
C GLU A 128 -10.32 -10.69 -11.74
N LEU A 129 -10.33 -10.19 -10.50
CA LEU A 129 -11.52 -9.70 -9.81
C LEU A 129 -11.67 -8.19 -9.86
N HIS A 130 -10.72 -7.45 -10.45
CA HIS A 130 -10.79 -5.99 -10.50
C HIS A 130 -12.04 -5.50 -11.25
N ASN A 131 -12.71 -4.49 -10.70
CA ASN A 131 -13.99 -3.95 -11.18
C ASN A 131 -15.15 -4.95 -11.16
N CYS A 132 -14.99 -6.12 -10.55
CA CYS A 132 -16.10 -7.01 -10.24
C CYS A 132 -16.84 -6.52 -8.98
N SER A 133 -18.14 -6.76 -8.94
CA SER A 133 -18.97 -6.58 -7.75
C SER A 133 -19.68 -7.90 -7.45
N PRO A 134 -19.44 -8.53 -6.29
CA PRO A 134 -20.19 -9.73 -5.90
C PRO A 134 -21.65 -9.39 -5.55
N GLU A 135 -21.92 -8.14 -5.19
CA GLU A 135 -23.25 -7.61 -4.87
C GLU A 135 -23.50 -6.33 -5.68
N PRO A 136 -24.02 -6.45 -6.92
CA PRO A 136 -24.13 -5.32 -7.86
C PRO A 136 -24.89 -4.10 -7.35
N HIS A 137 -25.70 -4.28 -6.30
CA HIS A 137 -26.57 -3.24 -5.73
C HIS A 137 -25.91 -2.39 -4.64
N ASN A 138 -24.74 -2.79 -4.10
CA ASN A 138 -24.10 -2.04 -3.02
C ASN A 138 -23.21 -0.89 -3.51
N GLY A 139 -22.97 -0.79 -4.82
CA GLY A 139 -22.18 0.28 -5.44
C GLY A 139 -20.67 0.17 -5.24
N PHE A 140 -20.16 -0.93 -4.67
CA PHE A 140 -18.73 -1.17 -4.46
C PHE A 140 -18.16 -2.14 -5.48
N LEU A 141 -16.97 -1.81 -5.96
CA LEU A 141 -16.17 -2.63 -6.87
C LEU A 141 -14.87 -3.04 -6.19
N PHE A 142 -14.38 -4.23 -6.53
CA PHE A 142 -13.04 -4.64 -6.13
C PHE A 142 -11.95 -3.81 -6.82
N ASP A 143 -10.97 -3.37 -6.02
CA ASP A 143 -9.86 -2.56 -6.47
C ASP A 143 -8.53 -3.28 -6.26
N LYS A 144 -7.86 -3.65 -7.36
CA LYS A 144 -6.53 -4.28 -7.31
C LYS A 144 -5.43 -3.34 -6.81
N ASN A 145 -5.69 -2.03 -6.75
CA ASN A 145 -4.74 -1.01 -6.31
C ASN A 145 -4.84 -0.70 -4.80
N THR A 146 -5.60 -1.50 -4.05
CA THR A 146 -5.68 -1.43 -2.59
C THR A 146 -4.84 -2.53 -1.96
N PHE A 147 -3.92 -2.15 -1.08
CA PHE A 147 -3.16 -3.04 -0.22
C PHE A 147 -3.84 -3.11 1.16
N TYR A 148 -4.38 -4.28 1.49
CA TYR A 148 -5.03 -4.55 2.77
C TYR A 148 -3.98 -5.00 3.76
N VAL A 149 -3.66 -4.14 4.73
CA VAL A 149 -2.64 -4.37 5.74
C VAL A 149 -3.19 -5.35 6.78
N VAL A 150 -2.40 -6.36 7.09
CA VAL A 150 -2.75 -7.43 8.03
C VAL A 150 -1.77 -7.48 9.20
N PHE A 151 -0.46 -7.43 8.94
CA PHE A 151 0.55 -7.51 10.00
C PHE A 151 1.61 -6.42 9.89
N LEU A 152 2.18 -6.05 11.03
CA LEU A 152 3.43 -5.32 11.11
C LEU A 152 4.52 -6.30 11.57
N ASP A 153 5.41 -6.64 10.65
CA ASP A 153 6.53 -7.56 10.88
C ASP A 153 7.81 -6.76 11.09
N LEU A 154 8.29 -6.68 12.33
CA LEU A 154 9.48 -5.90 12.68
C LEU A 154 10.80 -6.63 12.35
N HIS A 155 10.76 -7.94 12.10
CA HIS A 155 11.95 -8.80 12.15
C HIS A 155 12.10 -9.73 10.93
N HIS A 156 11.44 -9.43 9.81
CA HIS A 156 11.46 -10.26 8.60
C HIS A 156 10.97 -11.71 8.83
N GLN A 157 10.00 -11.88 9.70
CA GLN A 157 9.52 -13.18 10.14
C GLN A 157 8.35 -13.71 9.31
N PHE A 158 7.78 -12.89 8.42
CA PHE A 158 6.68 -13.32 7.54
C PHE A 158 7.15 -14.21 6.38
N TRP A 159 8.27 -13.89 5.74
CA TRP A 159 8.85 -14.70 4.67
C TRP A 159 10.36 -14.83 4.88
N ILE A 160 10.74 -15.85 5.65
CA ILE A 160 12.11 -16.10 6.08
C ILE A 160 12.95 -16.56 4.87
N SER A 161 13.83 -15.69 4.40
CA SER A 161 14.86 -16.02 3.43
C SER A 161 16.16 -16.43 4.13
N GLU A 162 16.86 -17.40 3.56
CA GLU A 162 18.21 -17.74 4.01
C GLU A 162 19.15 -16.57 3.69
N LYS A 163 20.02 -16.20 4.64
CA LYS A 163 21.09 -15.24 4.36
C LYS A 163 21.97 -15.84 3.27
N LYS A 164 22.00 -15.21 2.09
CA LYS A 164 23.08 -15.45 1.15
C LYS A 164 24.35 -14.94 1.82
N ASN A 165 25.26 -15.83 2.19
CA ASN A 165 26.61 -15.46 2.57
C ASN A 165 27.23 -14.74 1.36
N THR A 166 27.40 -13.43 1.47
CA THR A 166 28.21 -12.60 0.58
C THR A 166 29.31 -11.96 1.41
#